data_AF-B7PH61-F1
#
_entry.id   AF-B7PH61-F1
#
_cell.length_a   1.000
_cell.length_b   1.000
_cell.length_c   1.000
_cell.angle_alpha   90.00
_cell.angle_beta   90.00
_cell.angle_gamma   90.00
#
_symmetry.space_group_name_H-M   'P 1'
#
loop_
_entity.id
_entity.type
_entity.pdbx_description
1 polymer ?
#
loop_
_entity_poly.entity_id
_entity_poly.type
_entity_poly.pdbx_seq_one_letter_code
_entity_poly.pdbx_strand_id
1 'polypeptide(L)'
;MVPKQTVNPLSTRDPDLRWDGQVEDFIYPDNAIYIVPNIVHFIKFGDDPLSFIEVICIRAAWLQQRPDALMIHCDHCNAIVESPLWYLIEGVPTLQLELTERPTEVFGIPFSCVQHAADVARALILMNYGGIYLDSDSYLVKSLNPYRSYEMSIGWPPGENVGIQVLVAHKDARYLRLWYESYRAYRPDLWYWNAGELPTKKFLSVRPDLVNRVRYDFGVAEEATLTLYDQCDDSWGNYSSFHTFFRHIFRYVPSEPERFGPLTLDTVPYYDRNFGQMARLDIMEKPVYRDVGGYYVSWGFPETNVRSALNYVPRPGDVFIVGYPKCGNTWLEHIVYNIFNDRAPPKSLIDYLQEMPFLEWQGADAARGMRRPGSIKTHMPFHLQPYSKDAKYICISRNPYDCCVSFYYHTRGKPIFRFTDGTFDEFFEMFLAGKVACGDYFVHLMSWYEHRDDPNVLFLTYEDLKVDAATWVMKIADFLGDDYGKKLRADERALENILSKTNFEAMKEQMNAAHENLFCEMSSMPEDIKPDWVKLSMNAVGDWVPKKNHKSFDFLRKGAVGDWTTHFSDEQVKRLKEHIELKTRGSNVMSLWKTIQLP
;
A
#
# COMPACT_ATOMS: atom_id res chain seq x y z
N MET A 1 23.76 -5.68 -14.96
CA MET A 1 25.13 -5.13 -15.15
C MET A 1 25.15 -3.78 -14.47
N VAL A 2 25.85 -3.65 -13.34
CA VAL A 2 26.02 -2.36 -12.65
C VAL A 2 26.89 -1.46 -13.54
N PRO A 3 26.48 -0.21 -13.86
CA PRO A 3 27.32 0.71 -14.62
C PRO A 3 28.66 0.90 -13.92
N LYS A 4 29.75 1.13 -14.66
CA LYS A 4 31.07 1.48 -14.09
C LYS A 4 30.92 2.75 -13.25
N GLN A 5 30.81 2.60 -11.93
CA GLN A 5 30.74 3.71 -10.98
C GLN A 5 32.15 4.25 -10.73
N THR A 6 32.31 5.55 -10.89
CA THR A 6 33.51 6.29 -10.46
C THR A 6 33.53 6.36 -8.93
N VAL A 7 34.61 5.90 -8.31
CA VAL A 7 34.81 6.01 -6.84
C VAL A 7 34.79 7.48 -6.46
N ASN A 8 33.93 7.86 -5.52
CA ASN A 8 33.86 9.23 -5.02
C ASN A 8 34.68 9.31 -3.72
N PRO A 9 35.92 9.84 -3.74
CA PRO A 9 36.71 9.94 -2.52
C PRO A 9 36.05 10.94 -1.58
N LEU A 10 35.83 10.53 -0.32
CA LEU A 10 35.46 11.46 0.75
C LEU A 10 36.67 12.36 1.05
N SER A 11 36.86 13.41 0.25
CA SER A 11 37.97 14.34 0.40
C SER A 11 37.79 15.19 1.66
N THR A 12 38.77 15.15 2.54
CA THR A 12 39.00 16.20 3.52
C THR A 12 39.72 17.36 2.81
N ARG A 13 39.34 18.60 3.11
CA ARG A 13 40.21 19.74 2.81
C ARG A 13 41.46 19.55 3.67
N ASP A 14 42.59 19.26 3.03
CA ASP A 14 43.95 19.22 3.56
C ASP A 14 44.09 18.76 5.05
N PRO A 15 44.47 17.49 5.32
CA PRO A 15 44.62 16.97 6.68
C PRO A 15 45.68 17.70 7.53
N ASP A 16 46.61 18.42 6.89
CA ASP A 16 47.65 19.21 7.57
C ASP A 16 47.15 20.61 7.98
N LEU A 17 46.02 21.06 7.43
CA LEU A 17 45.41 22.32 7.80
C LEU A 17 44.72 22.18 9.17
N ARG A 18 45.36 22.71 10.22
CA ARG A 18 44.72 22.83 11.53
C ARG A 18 43.64 23.89 11.46
N TRP A 19 42.41 23.51 11.82
CA TRP A 19 41.36 24.48 12.09
C TRP A 19 41.81 25.42 13.22
N ASP A 20 41.66 26.72 13.01
CA ASP A 20 42.22 27.79 13.83
C ASP A 20 41.41 28.07 15.12
N GLY A 21 40.33 27.32 15.33
CA GLY A 21 39.45 27.50 16.48
C GLY A 21 38.31 28.50 16.25
N GLN A 22 38.28 29.20 15.12
CA GLN A 22 37.23 30.19 14.84
C GLN A 22 36.00 29.54 14.21
N VAL A 23 34.87 29.68 14.91
CA VAL A 23 33.55 29.29 14.41
C VAL A 23 32.87 30.57 13.94
N GLU A 24 32.87 30.83 12.63
CA GLU A 24 32.06 31.89 12.04
C GLU A 24 30.57 31.61 12.30
N ASP A 25 29.76 32.67 12.40
CA ASP A 25 28.32 32.52 12.62
C ASP A 25 27.63 31.95 11.38
N PHE A 26 26.66 31.05 11.61
CA PHE A 26 25.89 30.46 10.54
C PHE A 26 24.91 31.49 9.97
N ILE A 27 25.02 31.76 8.67
CA ILE A 27 24.14 32.71 8.00
C ILE A 27 22.90 31.96 7.51
N TYR A 28 21.76 32.22 8.14
CA TYR A 28 20.49 31.69 7.69
C TYR A 28 20.03 32.40 6.41
N PRO A 29 19.68 31.66 5.34
CA PRO A 29 19.14 32.27 4.13
C PRO A 29 17.76 32.90 4.39
N ASP A 30 17.55 34.10 3.84
CA ASP A 30 16.29 34.83 3.98
C ASP A 30 15.11 34.04 3.39
N ASN A 31 14.01 33.94 4.13
CA ASN A 31 12.74 33.33 3.72
C ASN A 31 12.78 31.83 3.35
N ALA A 32 13.84 31.08 3.68
CA ALA A 32 13.88 29.64 3.46
C ALA A 32 13.12 28.87 4.56
N ILE A 33 12.12 28.07 4.17
CA ILE A 33 11.36 27.21 5.11
C ILE A 33 12.24 26.05 5.60
N TYR A 34 13.00 25.44 4.69
CA TYR A 34 13.96 24.37 4.98
C TYR A 34 15.32 24.78 4.43
N ILE A 35 16.35 24.69 5.27
CA ILE A 35 17.73 24.99 4.89
C ILE A 35 18.53 23.71 4.64
N VAL A 36 18.19 22.62 5.34
CA VAL A 36 18.79 21.31 5.12
C VAL A 36 18.15 20.65 3.89
N PRO A 37 18.92 20.12 2.92
CA PRO A 37 18.36 19.45 1.74
C PRO A 37 17.61 18.15 2.12
N ASN A 38 16.64 17.74 1.29
CA ASN A 38 15.85 16.53 1.53
C ASN A 38 16.53 15.27 0.98
N ILE A 39 17.78 15.06 1.37
CA ILE A 39 18.59 13.92 0.94
C ILE A 39 18.77 13.02 2.15
N VAL A 40 18.46 11.74 2.01
CA VAL A 40 18.65 10.74 3.07
C VAL A 40 19.90 9.93 2.78
N HIS A 41 20.76 9.77 3.77
CA HIS A 41 22.02 9.05 3.70
C HIS A 41 22.02 7.85 4.66
N PHE A 42 22.38 6.69 4.13
CA PHE A 42 22.78 5.50 4.89
C PHE A 42 24.24 5.14 4.57
N ILE A 43 24.94 4.51 5.51
CA ILE A 43 26.28 3.93 5.28
C ILE A 43 26.19 2.41 5.47
N LYS A 44 26.70 1.66 4.50
CA LYS A 44 26.84 0.20 4.55
C LYS A 44 28.25 -0.20 4.12
N PHE A 45 29.15 -0.27 5.09
CA PHE A 45 30.51 -0.76 4.89
C PHE A 45 30.62 -2.25 5.24
N GLY A 46 31.46 -2.98 4.48
CA GLY A 46 31.61 -4.42 4.55
C GLY A 46 30.80 -5.16 3.50
N ASP A 47 31.02 -6.48 3.44
CA ASP A 47 30.49 -7.41 2.43
C ASP A 47 29.28 -8.23 2.90
N ASP A 48 28.77 -7.97 4.12
CA ASP A 48 27.55 -8.59 4.61
C ASP A 48 26.33 -8.16 3.77
N PRO A 49 25.42 -9.10 3.41
CA PRO A 49 24.18 -8.75 2.73
C PRO A 49 23.30 -7.86 3.61
N LEU A 50 22.33 -7.17 3.00
CA LEU A 50 21.32 -6.42 3.75
C LEU A 50 20.62 -7.32 4.76
N SER A 51 20.58 -6.89 6.02
CA SER A 51 19.78 -7.50 7.06
C SER A 51 18.33 -7.04 6.98
N PHE A 52 17.46 -7.77 7.68
CA PHE A 52 16.04 -7.44 7.77
C PHE A 52 15.81 -6.01 8.26
N ILE A 53 16.43 -5.63 9.38
CA ILE A 53 16.26 -4.30 9.98
C ILE A 53 16.71 -3.16 9.06
N GLU A 54 17.83 -3.37 8.35
CA GLU A 54 18.33 -2.36 7.41
C GLU A 54 17.33 -2.08 6.31
N VAL A 55 16.71 -3.13 5.76
CA VAL A 55 15.66 -3.00 4.74
C VAL A 55 14.44 -2.26 5.27
N ILE A 56 14.02 -2.55 6.51
CA ILE A 56 12.91 -1.84 7.15
C ILE A 56 13.22 -0.36 7.32
N CYS A 57 14.41 -0.02 7.85
CA CYS A 57 14.79 1.36 8.07
C CYS A 57 14.91 2.14 6.76
N ILE A 58 15.46 1.52 5.70
CA ILE A 58 15.52 2.12 4.36
C ILE A 58 14.11 2.37 3.80
N ARG A 59 13.20 1.40 3.92
CA ARG A 59 11.82 1.54 3.44
C ARG A 59 11.05 2.59 4.22
N ALA A 60 11.15 2.59 5.55
CA ALA A 60 10.54 3.58 6.42
C ALA A 60 11.04 4.99 6.07
N ALA A 61 12.35 5.17 5.85
CA ALA A 61 12.92 6.43 5.40
C ALA A 61 12.32 6.89 4.06
N TRP A 62 12.20 5.99 3.08
CA TRP A 62 11.57 6.32 1.80
C TRP A 62 10.09 6.71 1.94
N LEU A 63 9.30 5.90 2.64
CA LEU A 63 7.85 6.08 2.79
C LEU A 63 7.50 7.35 3.58
N GLN A 64 8.19 7.58 4.70
CA GLN A 64 7.87 8.66 5.64
C GLN A 64 8.57 9.97 5.29
N GLN A 65 9.83 9.96 4.87
CA GLN A 65 10.54 11.19 4.52
C GLN A 65 10.22 11.67 3.11
N ARG A 66 9.95 10.74 2.18
CA ARG A 66 9.83 11.01 0.74
C ARG A 66 11.02 11.86 0.24
N PRO A 67 12.25 11.33 0.35
CA PRO A 67 13.45 12.10 0.05
C PRO A 67 13.59 12.35 -1.45
N ASP A 68 14.20 13.48 -1.82
CA ASP A 68 14.54 13.81 -3.20
C ASP A 68 15.62 12.84 -3.73
N ALA A 69 16.50 12.38 -2.84
CA ALA A 69 17.47 11.31 -3.07
C ALA A 69 17.66 10.47 -1.80
N LEU A 70 17.68 9.15 -1.94
CA LEU A 70 17.99 8.19 -0.88
C LEU A 70 19.30 7.49 -1.25
N MET A 71 20.40 7.89 -0.61
CA MET A 71 21.75 7.46 -0.94
C MET A 71 22.24 6.42 0.07
N ILE A 72 22.70 5.26 -0.42
CA ILE A 72 23.40 4.27 0.38
C ILE A 72 24.87 4.30 -0.02
N HIS A 73 25.71 4.79 0.89
CA HIS A 73 27.16 4.84 0.72
C HIS A 73 27.77 3.49 1.09
N CYS A 74 28.37 2.80 0.11
CA CYS A 74 28.87 1.44 0.25
C CYS A 74 30.28 1.25 -0.31
N ASP A 75 31.11 0.47 0.38
CA ASP A 75 32.43 0.04 -0.12
C ASP A 75 32.35 -1.27 -0.92
N HIS A 76 31.30 -2.08 -0.67
CA HIS A 76 30.97 -3.32 -1.40
C HIS A 76 29.50 -3.33 -1.86
N CYS A 77 29.13 -2.43 -2.78
CA CYS A 77 27.73 -2.29 -3.22
C CYS A 77 27.12 -3.58 -3.83
N ASN A 78 27.93 -4.51 -4.34
CA ASN A 78 27.44 -5.81 -4.81
C ASN A 78 26.79 -6.63 -3.69
N ALA A 79 27.28 -6.56 -2.45
CA ALA A 79 26.68 -7.26 -1.31
C ALA A 79 25.24 -6.79 -1.02
N ILE A 80 24.93 -5.54 -1.38
CA ILE A 80 23.58 -4.98 -1.26
C ILE A 80 22.67 -5.52 -2.36
N VAL A 81 23.12 -5.46 -3.62
CA VAL A 81 22.33 -5.86 -4.80
C VAL A 81 22.13 -7.37 -4.87
N GLU A 82 23.10 -8.15 -4.38
CA GLU A 82 23.03 -9.61 -4.32
C GLU A 82 22.31 -10.11 -3.05
N SER A 83 21.91 -9.21 -2.14
CA SER A 83 21.16 -9.59 -0.95
C SER A 83 19.83 -10.26 -1.32
N PRO A 84 19.44 -11.36 -0.64
CA PRO A 84 18.10 -11.95 -0.80
C PRO A 84 16.95 -10.98 -0.51
N LEU A 85 17.21 -9.86 0.17
CA LEU A 85 16.22 -8.85 0.51
C LEU A 85 16.23 -7.63 -0.44
N TRP A 86 17.11 -7.61 -1.45
CA TRP A 86 17.25 -6.49 -2.39
C TRP A 86 15.92 -6.12 -3.07
N TYR A 87 15.11 -7.13 -3.41
CA TYR A 87 13.79 -6.95 -4.05
C TYR A 87 12.84 -6.05 -3.26
N LEU A 88 13.06 -5.89 -1.95
CA LEU A 88 12.23 -5.02 -1.10
C LEU A 88 12.58 -3.54 -1.25
N ILE A 89 13.73 -3.17 -1.80
CA ILE A 89 14.13 -1.76 -1.96
C ILE A 89 14.53 -1.40 -3.39
N GLU A 90 14.76 -2.37 -4.29
CA GLU A 90 15.21 -2.11 -5.65
C GLU A 90 14.25 -1.23 -6.48
N GLY A 91 12.95 -1.28 -6.15
CA GLY A 91 11.91 -0.50 -6.82
C GLY A 91 11.78 0.94 -6.31
N VAL A 92 12.58 1.38 -5.32
CA VAL A 92 12.53 2.74 -4.77
C VAL A 92 13.07 3.73 -5.81
N PRO A 93 12.24 4.66 -6.35
CA PRO A 93 12.66 5.49 -7.49
C PRO A 93 13.82 6.46 -7.21
N THR A 94 14.00 6.86 -5.95
CA THR A 94 15.03 7.82 -5.52
C THR A 94 16.25 7.15 -4.91
N LEU A 95 16.31 5.81 -4.89
CA LEU A 95 17.42 5.04 -4.32
C LEU A 95 18.67 5.12 -5.22
N GLN A 96 19.80 5.45 -4.62
CA GLN A 96 21.12 5.56 -5.25
C GLN A 96 22.14 4.78 -4.42
N LEU A 97 22.91 3.90 -5.06
CA LEU A 97 24.05 3.23 -4.44
C LEU A 97 25.32 4.00 -4.79
N GLU A 98 26.00 4.53 -3.78
CA GLU A 98 27.17 5.38 -3.91
C GLU A 98 28.42 4.62 -3.49
N LEU A 99 29.23 4.20 -4.47
CA LEU A 99 30.51 3.56 -4.21
C LEU A 99 31.45 4.54 -3.49
N THR A 100 31.65 4.29 -2.20
CA THR A 100 32.35 5.18 -1.28
C THR A 100 33.52 4.42 -0.66
N GLU A 101 34.73 4.98 -0.77
CA GLU A 101 35.91 4.40 -0.13
C GLU A 101 35.79 4.52 1.39
N ARG A 102 35.87 3.38 2.08
CA ARG A 102 35.82 3.34 3.54
C ARG A 102 37.10 3.98 4.12
N PRO A 103 36.96 5.01 4.98
CA PRO A 103 38.12 5.59 5.68
C PRO A 103 38.87 4.53 6.49
N THR A 104 40.21 4.50 6.37
CA THR A 104 41.08 3.55 7.10
C THR A 104 41.76 4.20 8.31
N GLU A 105 41.85 5.53 8.33
CA GLU A 105 42.43 6.32 9.42
C GLU A 105 41.76 7.70 9.54
N VAL A 106 42.02 8.39 10.64
CA VAL A 106 41.66 9.79 10.86
C VAL A 106 42.81 10.53 11.53
N PHE A 107 43.25 11.64 10.93
CA PHE A 107 44.42 12.42 11.38
C PHE A 107 45.68 11.56 11.64
N GLY A 108 45.93 10.58 10.76
CA GLY A 108 47.09 9.68 10.85
C GLY A 108 46.97 8.56 11.90
N ILE A 109 45.79 8.38 12.50
CA ILE A 109 45.53 7.30 13.46
C ILE A 109 44.59 6.27 12.81
N PRO A 110 45.03 5.01 12.62
CA PRO A 110 44.19 3.96 12.02
C PRO A 110 42.94 3.67 12.84
N PHE A 111 41.83 3.40 12.16
CA PHE A 111 40.61 2.95 12.81
C PHE A 111 40.76 1.51 13.32
N SER A 112 40.25 1.24 14.54
CA SER A 112 40.27 -0.10 15.14
C SER A 112 39.10 -0.97 14.68
N CYS A 113 38.01 -0.35 14.19
CA CYS A 113 36.84 -1.06 13.68
C CYS A 113 36.06 -0.21 12.65
N VAL A 114 35.16 -0.87 11.93
CA VAL A 114 34.33 -0.26 10.87
C VAL A 114 33.39 0.81 11.42
N GLN A 115 32.94 0.69 12.67
CA GLN A 115 32.04 1.66 13.29
C GLN A 115 32.70 3.03 13.42
N HIS A 116 33.97 3.08 13.84
CA HIS A 116 34.73 4.34 13.89
C HIS A 116 34.89 4.97 12.50
N ALA A 117 35.16 4.15 11.48
CA ALA A 117 35.24 4.62 10.10
C ALA A 117 33.89 5.17 9.61
N ALA A 118 32.78 4.54 9.98
CA ALA A 118 31.43 4.97 9.63
C ALA A 118 31.04 6.30 10.31
N ASP A 119 31.44 6.51 11.58
CA ASP A 119 31.19 7.78 12.29
C ASP A 119 31.88 8.95 11.58
N VAL A 120 33.14 8.75 11.16
CA VAL A 120 33.88 9.78 10.42
C VAL A 120 33.31 9.97 9.01
N ALA A 121 32.98 8.89 8.31
CA ALA A 121 32.36 8.95 6.99
C ALA A 121 31.02 9.72 7.02
N ARG A 122 30.20 9.54 8.06
CA ARG A 122 28.96 10.31 8.28
C ARG A 122 29.19 11.81 8.36
N ALA A 123 30.20 12.24 9.12
CA ALA A 123 30.57 13.66 9.18
C ALA A 123 30.98 14.18 7.80
N LEU A 124 31.83 13.43 7.08
CA LEU A 124 32.32 13.82 5.75
C LEU A 124 31.19 13.88 4.71
N ILE A 125 30.28 12.91 4.72
CA ILE A 125 29.10 12.86 3.84
C ILE A 125 28.22 14.08 4.10
N LEU A 126 27.87 14.36 5.37
CA LEU A 126 27.05 15.52 5.70
C LEU A 126 27.75 16.85 5.38
N MET A 127 29.07 16.96 5.56
CA MET A 127 29.82 18.16 5.12
C MET A 127 29.87 18.33 3.60
N ASN A 128 29.72 17.25 2.83
CA ASN A 128 29.70 17.31 1.37
C ASN A 128 28.29 17.61 0.82
N TYR A 129 27.28 16.90 1.30
CA TYR A 129 25.92 16.93 0.76
C TYR A 129 24.94 17.76 1.60
N GLY A 130 25.17 17.87 2.91
CA GLY A 130 24.13 18.16 3.89
C GLY A 130 23.12 17.01 3.96
N GLY A 131 21.96 17.25 4.55
CA GLY A 131 20.83 16.34 4.49
C GLY A 131 20.52 15.62 5.80
N ILE A 132 19.92 14.45 5.69
CA ILE A 132 19.45 13.61 6.77
C ILE A 132 20.28 12.34 6.77
N TYR A 133 21.03 12.10 7.84
CA TYR A 133 21.70 10.83 8.04
C TYR A 133 20.89 9.96 8.98
N LEU A 134 20.76 8.67 8.63
CA LEU A 134 20.18 7.63 9.45
C LEU A 134 21.17 6.48 9.59
N ASP A 135 21.40 6.01 10.82
CA ASP A 135 22.04 4.72 11.03
C ASP A 135 21.19 3.60 10.44
N SER A 136 21.84 2.49 10.07
CA SER A 136 21.19 1.40 9.35
C SER A 136 20.12 0.67 10.18
N ASP A 137 20.07 0.94 11.48
CA ASP A 137 19.06 0.49 12.43
C ASP A 137 18.25 1.64 13.05
N SER A 138 18.15 2.78 12.35
CA SER A 138 17.28 3.92 12.70
C SER A 138 16.01 3.95 11.86
N TYR A 139 14.90 3.61 12.49
CA TYR A 139 13.56 3.57 11.89
C TYR A 139 12.93 4.96 11.85
N LEU A 140 12.31 5.33 10.73
CA LEU A 140 11.60 6.60 10.60
C LEU A 140 10.08 6.43 10.73
N VAL A 141 9.47 7.10 11.71
CA VAL A 141 8.02 7.08 11.96
C VAL A 141 7.30 8.20 11.24
N LYS A 142 7.92 9.39 11.18
CA LYS A 142 7.37 10.60 10.54
C LYS A 142 8.47 11.32 9.78
N SER A 143 8.07 12.20 8.86
CA SER A 143 9.02 13.08 8.19
C SER A 143 9.80 13.95 9.20
N LEU A 144 11.12 14.04 9.01
CA LEU A 144 12.02 14.92 9.76
C LEU A 144 12.02 16.37 9.24
N ASN A 145 11.08 16.74 8.37
CA ASN A 145 10.96 18.11 7.87
C ASN A 145 10.96 19.21 8.95
N PRO A 146 10.29 19.04 10.12
CA PRO A 146 10.35 20.03 11.20
C PRO A 146 11.77 20.36 11.70
N TYR A 147 12.73 19.46 11.47
CA TYR A 147 14.11 19.58 11.92
C TYR A 147 15.06 20.20 10.87
N ARG A 148 14.58 20.37 9.62
CA ARG A 148 15.37 20.88 8.49
C ARG A 148 15.47 22.40 8.44
N SER A 149 14.79 23.11 9.35
CA SER A 149 14.86 24.58 9.47
C SER A 149 16.03 25.04 10.36
N TYR A 150 16.72 24.12 11.03
CA TYR A 150 17.87 24.40 11.88
C TYR A 150 19.17 24.04 11.17
N GLU A 151 20.28 24.73 11.49
CA GLU A 151 21.58 24.42 10.88
C GLU A 151 21.96 22.95 11.11
N MET A 152 21.64 22.42 12.30
CA MET A 152 21.79 21.01 12.65
C MET A 152 20.82 20.63 13.75
N SER A 153 20.10 19.51 13.61
CA SER A 153 19.31 18.87 14.65
C SER A 153 19.90 17.52 15.00
N ILE A 154 20.02 17.24 16.30
CA ILE A 154 20.64 16.02 16.83
C ILE A 154 19.89 15.51 18.06
N GLY A 155 19.82 14.18 18.19
CA GLY A 155 19.30 13.52 19.38
C GLY A 155 20.22 13.78 20.58
N TRP A 156 19.70 14.42 21.61
CA TRP A 156 20.49 14.69 22.82
C TRP A 156 19.59 14.67 24.07
N PRO A 157 19.39 13.47 24.64
CA PRO A 157 18.53 13.28 25.81
C PRO A 157 19.02 14.04 27.05
N PRO A 158 18.10 14.45 27.96
CA PRO A 158 18.49 15.09 29.21
C PRO A 158 19.38 14.21 30.10
N GLY A 159 20.54 14.73 30.50
CA GLY A 159 21.49 13.99 31.35
C GLY A 159 22.47 13.08 30.59
N GLU A 160 22.33 12.96 29.27
CA GLU A 160 23.16 12.10 28.43
C GLU A 160 24.04 12.89 27.45
N ASN A 161 24.89 12.18 26.70
CA ASN A 161 25.62 12.74 25.57
C ASN A 161 24.78 12.62 24.28
N VAL A 162 25.26 13.21 23.19
CA VAL A 162 24.54 13.13 21.91
C VAL A 162 24.45 11.69 21.37
N GLY A 163 23.30 11.38 20.77
CA GLY A 163 23.10 10.23 19.91
C GLY A 163 23.28 10.65 18.45
N ILE A 164 24.24 10.04 17.76
CA ILE A 164 24.57 10.37 16.38
C ILE A 164 23.76 9.56 15.35
N GLN A 165 22.85 8.69 15.78
CA GLN A 165 22.13 7.75 14.94
C GLN A 165 21.17 8.42 13.95
N VAL A 166 20.66 9.60 14.32
CA VAL A 166 19.77 10.41 13.47
C VAL A 166 20.30 11.84 13.48
N LEU A 167 20.75 12.32 12.32
CA LEU A 167 21.27 13.68 12.14
C LEU A 167 20.53 14.37 11.02
N VAL A 168 20.17 15.64 11.22
CA VAL A 168 19.62 16.50 10.16
C VAL A 168 20.51 17.73 10.11
N ALA A 169 21.33 17.90 9.08
CA ALA A 169 22.37 18.92 9.09
C ALA A 169 22.54 19.61 7.74
N HIS A 170 22.69 20.93 7.77
CA HIS A 170 23.20 21.69 6.65
C HIS A 170 24.69 21.34 6.46
N LYS A 171 25.17 21.33 5.21
CA LYS A 171 26.56 20.99 4.91
C LYS A 171 27.59 21.88 5.62
N ASP A 172 27.22 23.15 5.81
CA ASP A 172 28.03 24.16 6.47
C ASP A 172 27.70 24.31 7.97
N ALA A 173 26.98 23.34 8.57
CA ALA A 173 26.65 23.38 9.99
C ALA A 173 27.93 23.42 10.84
N ARG A 174 27.97 24.38 11.77
CA ARG A 174 29.18 24.66 12.56
C ARG A 174 29.63 23.47 13.38
N TYR A 175 28.67 22.76 13.97
CA TYR A 175 28.96 21.61 14.81
C TYR A 175 29.52 20.40 14.03
N LEU A 176 29.16 20.19 12.75
CA LEU A 176 29.71 19.08 11.96
C LEU A 176 31.23 19.13 11.89
N ARG A 177 31.78 20.33 11.66
CA ARG A 177 33.23 20.53 11.60
C ARG A 177 33.89 20.32 12.96
N LEU A 178 33.28 20.85 14.03
CA LEU A 178 33.78 20.66 15.40
C LEU A 178 33.77 19.17 15.80
N TRP A 179 32.72 18.46 15.44
CA TRP A 179 32.59 17.03 15.68
C TRP A 179 33.68 16.24 14.94
N TYR A 180 33.89 16.51 13.65
CA TYR A 180 35.00 15.91 12.89
C TYR A 180 36.37 16.23 13.50
N GLU A 181 36.63 17.49 13.84
CA GLU A 181 37.89 17.94 14.47
C GLU A 181 38.11 17.33 15.87
N SER A 182 37.06 16.85 16.54
CA SER A 182 37.18 16.14 17.82
C SER A 182 38.00 14.85 17.68
N TYR A 183 38.00 14.21 16.50
CA TYR A 183 38.76 13.00 16.20
C TYR A 183 40.28 13.25 16.13
N ARG A 184 40.79 14.48 16.24
CA ARG A 184 42.24 14.68 16.50
C ARG A 184 42.68 14.07 17.84
N ALA A 185 41.74 13.90 18.77
CA ALA A 185 41.97 13.21 20.03
C ALA A 185 41.50 11.73 19.99
N TYR A 186 41.35 11.16 18.78
CA TYR A 186 40.78 9.83 18.57
C TYR A 186 41.48 8.74 19.40
N ARG A 187 40.67 7.94 20.09
CA ARG A 187 41.09 6.81 20.94
C ARG A 187 40.53 5.50 20.39
N PRO A 188 41.36 4.62 19.79
CA PRO A 188 40.89 3.39 19.13
C PRO A 188 40.14 2.42 20.05
N ASP A 189 40.31 2.52 21.36
CA ASP A 189 39.71 1.65 22.37
C ASP A 189 38.37 2.16 22.93
N LEU A 190 37.96 3.41 22.63
CA LEU A 190 36.79 4.04 23.25
C LEU A 190 35.77 4.54 22.21
N TRP A 191 34.94 3.64 21.67
CA TRP A 191 33.96 3.98 20.63
C TRP A 191 33.04 5.16 20.96
N TYR A 192 32.16 5.01 21.96
CA TYR A 192 31.19 6.08 22.29
C TYR A 192 31.86 7.35 22.84
N TRP A 193 33.05 7.22 23.43
CA TRP A 193 33.80 8.38 23.89
C TRP A 193 34.15 9.31 22.72
N ASN A 194 34.63 8.75 21.60
CA ASN A 194 34.94 9.54 20.41
C ASN A 194 33.67 10.10 19.75
N ALA A 195 32.66 9.25 19.58
CA ALA A 195 31.48 9.55 18.78
C ALA A 195 30.53 10.55 19.47
N GLY A 196 30.31 10.41 20.79
CA GLY A 196 29.29 11.14 21.53
C GLY A 196 29.84 11.92 22.73
N GLU A 197 30.62 11.29 23.61
CA GLU A 197 31.01 11.91 24.89
C GLU A 197 31.95 13.10 24.73
N LEU A 198 33.10 12.91 24.06
CA LEU A 198 34.08 13.95 23.84
C LEU A 198 33.48 15.17 23.14
N PRO A 199 32.80 15.04 21.97
CA PRO A 199 32.27 16.20 21.27
C PRO A 199 31.14 16.89 22.05
N THR A 200 30.33 16.15 22.81
CA THR A 200 29.35 16.76 23.73
C THR A 200 30.05 17.59 24.80
N LYS A 201 30.95 16.98 25.57
CA LYS A 201 31.62 17.63 26.71
C LYS A 201 32.50 18.79 26.28
N LYS A 202 33.18 18.66 25.14
CA LYS A 202 34.13 19.64 24.64
C LYS A 202 33.44 20.84 24.00
N PHE A 203 32.32 20.63 23.29
CA PHE A 203 31.68 21.67 22.50
C PHE A 203 30.26 21.99 22.96
N LEU A 204 29.34 21.01 22.96
CA LEU A 204 27.91 21.29 23.20
C LEU A 204 27.58 21.65 24.65
N SER A 205 28.34 21.15 25.62
CA SER A 205 28.19 21.57 27.03
C SER A 205 28.55 23.05 27.24
N VAL A 206 29.36 23.63 26.35
CA VAL A 206 29.79 25.04 26.42
C VAL A 206 28.95 25.91 25.46
N ARG A 207 28.62 25.37 24.29
CA ARG A 207 27.92 26.04 23.19
C ARG A 207 26.73 25.19 22.71
N PRO A 208 25.68 25.04 23.54
CA PRO A 208 24.50 24.25 23.16
C PRO A 208 23.70 24.87 22.01
N ASP A 209 23.95 26.14 21.68
CA ASP A 209 23.34 26.89 20.58
C ASP A 209 23.78 26.39 19.18
N LEU A 210 24.84 25.59 19.10
CA LEU A 210 25.36 25.06 17.83
C LEU A 210 24.46 24.00 17.18
N VAL A 211 23.47 23.50 17.92
CA VAL A 211 22.53 22.49 17.44
C VAL A 211 21.13 22.75 18.00
N ASN A 212 20.11 22.40 17.22
CA ASN A 212 18.79 22.17 17.73
C ASN A 212 18.76 20.85 18.51
N ARG A 213 18.59 20.95 19.82
CA ARG A 213 18.57 19.82 20.74
C ARG A 213 17.24 19.06 20.67
N VAL A 214 17.24 17.88 20.04
CA VAL A 214 16.09 16.98 20.01
C VAL A 214 16.15 16.06 21.23
N ARG A 215 15.30 16.32 22.23
CA ARG A 215 15.39 15.65 23.53
C ARG A 215 14.98 14.18 23.49
N TYR A 216 13.85 13.88 22.87
CA TYR A 216 13.26 12.53 22.89
C TYR A 216 12.79 12.05 21.51
N ASP A 217 12.35 12.97 20.65
CA ASP A 217 11.62 12.64 19.42
C ASP A 217 12.41 11.81 18.38
N PHE A 218 13.74 11.80 18.47
CA PHE A 218 14.58 10.94 17.63
C PHE A 218 14.73 9.50 18.15
N GLY A 219 14.22 9.21 19.36
CA GLY A 219 14.21 7.86 19.93
C GLY A 219 15.60 7.24 20.08
N VAL A 220 16.62 8.06 20.40
CA VAL A 220 18.02 7.63 20.55
C VAL A 220 18.38 7.17 21.96
N ALA A 221 17.52 7.44 22.95
CA ALA A 221 17.70 7.01 24.33
C ALA A 221 17.33 5.52 24.47
N GLU A 222 18.01 4.80 25.37
CA GLU A 222 17.79 3.37 25.57
C GLU A 222 16.35 3.06 26.03
N GLU A 223 15.72 3.97 26.79
CA GLU A 223 14.35 3.80 27.29
C GLU A 223 13.32 3.73 26.16
N ALA A 224 13.62 4.29 24.98
CA ALA A 224 12.74 4.22 23.81
C ALA A 224 12.56 2.78 23.31
N THR A 225 13.47 1.86 23.66
CA THR A 225 13.36 0.43 23.30
C THR A 225 12.18 -0.26 23.96
N LEU A 226 11.72 0.21 25.14
CA LEU A 226 10.52 -0.32 25.79
C LEU A 226 9.27 -0.08 24.94
N THR A 227 9.18 1.08 24.30
CA THR A 227 8.11 1.39 23.35
C THR A 227 8.14 0.47 22.13
N LEU A 228 9.31 0.03 21.67
CA LEU A 228 9.41 -0.84 20.49
C LEU A 228 9.12 -2.32 20.79
N TYR A 229 9.68 -2.82 21.89
CA TYR A 229 9.80 -4.26 22.12
C TYR A 229 8.96 -4.79 23.28
N ASP A 230 8.47 -3.93 24.18
CA ASP A 230 7.63 -4.34 25.31
C ASP A 230 6.15 -3.98 25.07
N GLN A 231 5.89 -2.80 24.50
CA GLN A 231 4.54 -2.28 24.30
C GLN A 231 3.81 -2.85 23.07
N CYS A 232 2.47 -2.79 23.13
CA CYS A 232 1.53 -3.17 22.08
C CYS A 232 0.41 -2.12 22.04
N ASP A 233 0.77 -0.91 21.58
CA ASP A 233 -0.09 0.28 21.49
C ASP A 233 0.44 1.25 20.41
N ASP A 234 -0.22 2.40 20.21
CA ASP A 234 0.18 3.37 19.20
C ASP A 234 1.16 4.45 19.72
N SER A 235 1.80 4.23 20.88
CA SER A 235 2.68 5.23 21.50
C SER A 235 3.95 5.51 20.70
N TRP A 236 4.37 4.58 19.84
CA TRP A 236 5.45 4.77 18.86
C TRP A 236 5.14 5.92 17.90
N GLY A 237 3.87 6.21 17.64
CA GLY A 237 3.41 7.35 16.86
C GLY A 237 3.72 8.71 17.48
N ASN A 238 4.25 8.79 18.71
CA ASN A 238 4.69 10.05 19.31
C ASN A 238 6.09 10.49 18.87
N TYR A 239 6.89 9.57 18.31
CA TYR A 239 8.26 9.84 17.88
C TYR A 239 8.29 10.17 16.38
N SER A 240 9.34 10.86 15.94
CA SER A 240 9.65 10.99 14.52
C SER A 240 10.57 9.87 14.04
N SER A 241 11.43 9.34 14.90
CA SER A 241 12.28 8.18 14.61
C SER A 241 12.58 7.36 15.86
N PHE A 242 13.13 6.18 15.65
CA PHE A 242 13.69 5.32 16.69
C PHE A 242 15.03 4.76 16.29
N HIS A 243 16.02 4.80 17.18
CA HIS A 243 17.14 3.88 17.11
C HIS A 243 16.67 2.54 17.67
N THR A 244 16.69 1.49 16.85
CA THR A 244 16.11 0.20 17.21
C THR A 244 17.01 -0.63 18.13
N PHE A 245 18.27 -0.23 18.34
CA PHE A 245 19.26 -0.97 19.14
C PHE A 245 19.34 -2.46 18.76
N PHE A 246 19.15 -2.79 17.49
CA PHE A 246 18.94 -4.17 17.06
C PHE A 246 20.12 -5.10 17.42
N ARG A 247 21.35 -4.58 17.38
CA ARG A 247 22.55 -5.32 17.83
C ARG A 247 22.52 -5.72 19.31
N HIS A 248 21.69 -5.05 20.10
CA HIS A 248 21.48 -5.29 21.53
C HIS A 248 20.08 -5.80 21.84
N ILE A 249 19.34 -6.25 20.83
CA ILE A 249 17.93 -6.67 20.96
C ILE A 249 17.72 -7.75 22.03
N PHE A 250 18.71 -8.63 22.24
CA PHE A 250 18.69 -9.67 23.27
C PHE A 250 18.59 -9.13 24.70
N ARG A 251 18.84 -7.83 24.92
CA ARG A 251 18.68 -7.17 26.22
C ARG A 251 17.25 -6.71 26.48
N TYR A 252 16.46 -6.51 25.42
CA TYR A 252 15.15 -5.85 25.49
C TYR A 252 13.99 -6.80 25.17
N VAL A 253 14.21 -7.78 24.28
CA VAL A 253 13.19 -8.77 23.93
C VAL A 253 13.29 -9.96 24.90
N PRO A 254 12.20 -10.33 25.62
CA PRO A 254 12.20 -11.51 26.48
C PRO A 254 12.61 -12.77 25.71
N SER A 255 13.42 -13.64 26.33
CA SER A 255 13.88 -14.89 25.74
C SER A 255 12.76 -15.96 25.70
N GLU A 256 11.69 -15.68 24.98
CA GLU A 256 10.64 -16.64 24.63
C GLU A 256 10.81 -17.00 23.14
N PRO A 257 11.76 -17.87 22.78
CA PRO A 257 12.08 -18.17 21.38
C PRO A 257 10.88 -18.74 20.59
N GLU A 258 9.94 -19.39 21.27
CA GLU A 258 8.69 -19.89 20.68
C GLU A 258 7.69 -18.77 20.33
N ARG A 259 7.75 -17.63 21.02
CA ARG A 259 6.83 -16.49 20.82
C ARG A 259 7.43 -15.39 19.96
N PHE A 260 8.71 -15.07 20.16
CA PHE A 260 9.33 -13.87 19.58
C PHE A 260 10.40 -14.14 18.53
N GLY A 261 11.03 -15.33 18.51
CA GLY A 261 12.00 -15.75 17.50
C GLY A 261 13.10 -14.72 17.15
N PRO A 262 13.91 -14.96 16.10
CA PRO A 262 14.68 -13.89 15.47
C PRO A 262 13.75 -13.00 14.65
N LEU A 263 13.93 -11.67 14.67
CA LEU A 263 13.15 -10.76 13.82
C LEU A 263 13.58 -10.91 12.35
N THR A 264 12.73 -11.54 11.55
CA THR A 264 12.93 -11.79 10.11
C THR A 264 11.62 -11.57 9.36
N LEU A 265 11.66 -11.66 8.02
CA LEU A 265 10.45 -11.64 7.20
C LEU A 265 9.43 -12.72 7.59
N ASP A 266 9.89 -13.89 8.03
CA ASP A 266 9.03 -15.03 8.34
C ASP A 266 8.37 -14.91 9.71
N THR A 267 9.04 -14.24 10.65
CA THR A 267 8.59 -14.14 12.05
C THR A 267 7.84 -12.85 12.34
N VAL A 268 8.17 -11.75 11.64
CA VAL A 268 7.54 -10.44 11.88
C VAL A 268 6.02 -10.42 11.72
N PRO A 269 5.35 -11.25 10.89
CA PRO A 269 3.89 -11.31 10.85
C PRO A 269 3.26 -11.70 12.20
N TYR A 270 4.01 -12.43 13.04
CA TYR A 270 3.57 -12.96 14.33
C TYR A 270 4.14 -12.17 15.52
N TYR A 271 5.00 -11.18 15.26
CA TYR A 271 5.59 -10.34 16.29
C TYR A 271 4.57 -9.28 16.75
N ASP A 272 3.89 -9.53 17.87
CA ASP A 272 2.73 -8.76 18.34
C ASP A 272 3.08 -7.43 19.04
N ARG A 273 4.36 -7.02 19.06
CA ARG A 273 4.82 -5.74 19.64
C ARG A 273 4.85 -4.62 18.61
N ASN A 274 5.01 -3.39 19.09
CA ASN A 274 5.04 -2.16 18.29
C ASN A 274 6.04 -2.26 17.12
N PHE A 275 7.26 -2.76 17.33
CA PHE A 275 8.22 -2.96 16.25
C PHE A 275 7.66 -3.86 15.13
N GLY A 276 6.92 -4.91 15.48
CA GLY A 276 6.30 -5.81 14.49
C GLY A 276 5.20 -5.12 13.71
N GLN A 277 4.37 -4.30 14.36
CA GLN A 277 3.36 -3.48 13.68
C GLN A 277 4.03 -2.53 12.68
N MET A 278 5.05 -1.79 13.13
CA MET A 278 5.82 -0.87 12.30
C MET A 278 6.46 -1.58 11.10
N ALA A 279 7.18 -2.68 11.33
CA ALA A 279 7.84 -3.43 10.28
C ALA A 279 6.84 -4.05 9.29
N ARG A 280 5.67 -4.53 9.74
CA ARG A 280 4.61 -5.01 8.84
C ARG A 280 4.11 -3.90 7.91
N LEU A 281 3.92 -2.67 8.41
CA LEU A 281 3.52 -1.54 7.57
C LEU A 281 4.51 -1.31 6.42
N ASP A 282 5.81 -1.50 6.67
CA ASP A 282 6.83 -1.31 5.64
C ASP A 282 6.97 -2.52 4.70
N ILE A 283 6.92 -3.75 5.20
CA ILE A 283 7.17 -4.99 4.40
C ILE A 283 5.95 -5.41 3.61
N MET A 284 4.75 -5.18 4.15
CA MET A 284 3.53 -5.76 3.57
C MET A 284 3.11 -5.14 2.23
N GLU A 285 3.86 -4.20 1.66
CA GLU A 285 3.45 -3.59 0.40
C GLU A 285 3.85 -4.39 -0.84
N LYS A 286 3.18 -5.55 -1.00
CA LYS A 286 2.28 -5.57 -2.14
C LYS A 286 1.03 -4.81 -1.68
N PRO A 287 0.81 -3.56 -2.11
CA PRO A 287 -0.37 -2.81 -1.70
C PRO A 287 -1.63 -3.67 -1.94
N VAL A 288 -2.66 -3.56 -1.09
CA VAL A 288 -3.92 -4.34 -1.18
C VAL A 288 -4.43 -4.42 -2.64
N TYR A 289 -4.22 -3.32 -3.36
CA TYR A 289 -4.47 -3.19 -4.79
C TYR A 289 -3.26 -2.60 -5.50
N ARG A 290 -3.13 -2.91 -6.80
CA ARG A 290 -2.07 -2.39 -7.68
C ARG A 290 -2.69 -1.80 -8.95
N ASP A 291 -1.98 -0.86 -9.56
CA ASP A 291 -2.32 -0.39 -10.91
C ASP A 291 -1.84 -1.39 -11.96
N VAL A 292 -2.69 -1.69 -12.94
CA VAL A 292 -2.34 -2.41 -14.16
C VAL A 292 -2.89 -1.65 -15.35
N GLY A 293 -2.07 -0.76 -15.91
CA GLY A 293 -2.43 -0.01 -17.12
C GLY A 293 -3.53 1.03 -16.88
N GLY A 294 -3.50 1.70 -15.73
CA GLY A 294 -4.53 2.67 -15.33
C GLY A 294 -5.75 2.06 -14.64
N TYR A 295 -5.79 0.72 -14.47
CA TYR A 295 -6.87 0.01 -13.81
C TYR A 295 -6.41 -0.63 -12.50
N TYR A 296 -6.99 -0.21 -11.38
CA TYR A 296 -6.64 -0.74 -10.06
C TYR A 296 -7.29 -2.11 -9.82
N VAL A 297 -6.49 -3.11 -9.44
CA VAL A 297 -6.97 -4.49 -9.18
C VAL A 297 -6.23 -5.11 -8.00
N SER A 298 -6.82 -6.14 -7.39
CA SER A 298 -6.10 -6.95 -6.40
C SER A 298 -5.09 -7.87 -7.08
N TRP A 299 -4.13 -8.37 -6.30
CA TRP A 299 -3.12 -9.32 -6.78
C TRP A 299 -3.68 -10.65 -7.28
N GLY A 300 -4.92 -11.00 -6.89
CA GLY A 300 -5.63 -12.15 -7.43
C GLY A 300 -5.99 -12.08 -8.91
N PHE A 301 -5.87 -10.89 -9.53
CA PHE A 301 -6.12 -10.68 -10.95
C PHE A 301 -4.78 -10.77 -11.68
N PRO A 302 -4.57 -11.79 -12.53
CA PRO A 302 -3.36 -11.91 -13.31
C PRO A 302 -3.21 -10.69 -14.23
N GLU A 303 -2.04 -10.07 -14.23
CA GLU A 303 -1.78 -8.88 -15.06
C GLU A 303 -2.00 -9.15 -16.55
N THR A 304 -1.63 -10.35 -17.00
CA THR A 304 -1.88 -10.81 -18.38
C THR A 304 -3.37 -10.78 -18.73
N ASN A 305 -4.24 -11.21 -17.82
CA ASN A 305 -5.69 -11.23 -18.01
C ASN A 305 -6.28 -9.82 -18.00
N VAL A 306 -5.83 -8.97 -17.08
CA VAL A 306 -6.28 -7.57 -17.00
C VAL A 306 -5.88 -6.80 -18.27
N ARG A 307 -4.63 -6.94 -18.74
CA ARG A 307 -4.19 -6.32 -19.99
C ARG A 307 -4.95 -6.86 -21.20
N SER A 308 -5.22 -8.16 -21.24
CA SER A 308 -6.04 -8.79 -22.27
C SER A 308 -7.48 -8.25 -22.27
N ALA A 309 -8.07 -8.08 -21.09
CA ALA A 309 -9.39 -7.49 -20.90
C ALA A 309 -9.47 -6.04 -21.41
N LEU A 310 -8.50 -5.20 -21.07
CA LEU A 310 -8.42 -3.79 -21.54
C LEU A 310 -8.32 -3.68 -23.07
N ASN A 311 -7.87 -4.74 -23.75
CA ASN A 311 -7.74 -4.80 -25.20
C ASN A 311 -8.80 -5.70 -25.86
N TYR A 312 -9.85 -6.10 -25.13
CA TYR A 312 -10.91 -6.89 -25.71
C TYR A 312 -11.61 -6.12 -26.83
N VAL A 313 -11.99 -6.79 -27.90
CA VAL A 313 -12.80 -6.18 -28.97
C VAL A 313 -14.19 -6.81 -28.89
N PRO A 314 -15.21 -6.08 -28.43
CA PRO A 314 -16.56 -6.61 -28.34
C PRO A 314 -17.07 -7.11 -29.68
N ARG A 315 -17.76 -8.24 -29.67
CA ARG A 315 -18.46 -8.78 -30.84
C ARG A 315 -19.85 -8.15 -30.94
N PRO A 316 -20.42 -8.04 -32.15
CA PRO A 316 -21.81 -7.65 -32.31
C PRO A 316 -22.74 -8.57 -31.49
N GLY A 317 -23.61 -7.96 -30.70
CA GLY A 317 -24.55 -8.66 -29.82
C GLY A 317 -23.97 -9.14 -28.48
N ASP A 318 -22.70 -8.87 -28.17
CA ASP A 318 -22.20 -9.10 -26.81
C ASP A 318 -22.99 -8.23 -25.81
N VAL A 319 -23.24 -8.81 -24.63
CA VAL A 319 -23.96 -8.14 -23.54
C VAL A 319 -23.03 -8.06 -22.34
N PHE A 320 -22.82 -6.85 -21.84
CA PHE A 320 -22.00 -6.58 -20.67
C PHE A 320 -22.86 -6.27 -19.46
N ILE A 321 -22.51 -6.86 -18.32
CA ILE A 321 -23.01 -6.47 -17.02
C ILE A 321 -21.92 -5.64 -16.36
N VAL A 322 -22.25 -4.37 -16.14
CA VAL A 322 -21.30 -3.37 -15.67
C VAL A 322 -21.77 -2.81 -14.34
N GLY A 323 -20.85 -2.63 -13.42
CA GLY A 323 -21.12 -1.90 -12.19
C GLY A 323 -19.89 -1.88 -11.32
N TYR A 324 -19.74 -0.84 -10.51
CA TYR A 324 -18.63 -0.78 -9.56
C TYR A 324 -18.74 -1.97 -8.59
N PRO A 325 -17.63 -2.48 -8.02
CA PRO A 325 -17.70 -3.56 -7.05
C PRO A 325 -18.77 -3.28 -5.99
N LYS A 326 -19.58 -4.29 -5.70
CA LYS A 326 -20.60 -4.29 -4.64
C LYS A 326 -21.86 -3.42 -4.89
N CYS A 327 -22.09 -3.02 -6.14
CA CYS A 327 -23.33 -2.35 -6.56
C CYS A 327 -24.48 -3.29 -6.93
N GLY A 328 -24.35 -4.62 -6.76
CA GLY A 328 -25.41 -5.58 -7.11
C GLY A 328 -25.17 -6.40 -8.37
N ASN A 329 -23.94 -6.39 -8.90
CA ASN A 329 -23.53 -7.12 -10.11
C ASN A 329 -24.01 -8.57 -10.14
N THR A 330 -23.81 -9.33 -9.06
CA THR A 330 -24.23 -10.75 -8.97
C THR A 330 -25.74 -10.92 -9.10
N TRP A 331 -26.53 -10.00 -8.57
CA TRP A 331 -27.99 -10.05 -8.71
C TRP A 331 -28.41 -9.85 -10.16
N LEU A 332 -27.78 -8.88 -10.82
CA LEU A 332 -28.02 -8.59 -12.22
C LEU A 332 -27.55 -9.75 -13.13
N GLU A 333 -26.40 -10.36 -12.85
CA GLU A 333 -25.90 -11.58 -13.51
C GLU A 333 -26.93 -12.71 -13.43
N HIS A 334 -27.47 -12.97 -12.24
CA HIS A 334 -28.50 -14.00 -12.08
C HIS A 334 -29.78 -13.70 -12.86
N ILE A 335 -30.24 -12.44 -12.89
CA ILE A 335 -31.43 -12.03 -13.65
C ILE A 335 -31.21 -12.25 -15.15
N VAL A 336 -30.16 -11.67 -15.71
CA VAL A 336 -29.84 -11.75 -17.15
C VAL A 336 -29.65 -13.20 -17.58
N TYR A 337 -28.96 -13.99 -16.76
CA TYR A 337 -28.76 -15.41 -17.03
C TYR A 337 -30.07 -16.19 -17.10
N ASN A 338 -31.00 -15.97 -16.16
CA ASN A 338 -32.30 -16.65 -16.20
C ASN A 338 -33.13 -16.20 -17.41
N ILE A 339 -33.05 -14.93 -17.82
CA ILE A 339 -33.73 -14.45 -19.04
C ILE A 339 -33.21 -15.19 -20.27
N PHE A 340 -31.90 -15.37 -20.40
CA PHE A 340 -31.30 -16.08 -21.54
C PHE A 340 -31.54 -17.59 -21.53
N ASN A 341 -31.47 -18.23 -20.36
CA ASN A 341 -31.34 -19.68 -20.27
C ASN A 341 -32.54 -20.39 -19.64
N ASP A 342 -33.53 -19.65 -19.11
CA ASP A 342 -34.71 -20.18 -18.42
C ASP A 342 -34.38 -21.12 -17.23
N ARG A 343 -33.21 -20.92 -16.63
CA ARG A 343 -32.70 -21.73 -15.51
C ARG A 343 -31.81 -20.90 -14.60
N ALA A 344 -31.63 -21.38 -13.37
CA ALA A 344 -30.67 -20.78 -12.43
C ALA A 344 -29.21 -21.01 -12.91
N PRO A 345 -28.28 -20.08 -12.58
CA PRO A 345 -26.86 -20.27 -12.85
C PRO A 345 -26.31 -21.56 -12.21
N PRO A 346 -25.19 -22.10 -12.74
CA PRO A 346 -24.52 -23.24 -12.14
C PRO A 346 -24.16 -23.01 -10.66
N LYS A 347 -24.14 -24.08 -9.86
CA LYS A 347 -23.78 -24.02 -8.44
C LYS A 347 -22.27 -23.87 -8.21
N SER A 348 -21.45 -24.51 -9.04
CA SER A 348 -19.99 -24.31 -9.01
C SER A 348 -19.66 -22.93 -9.54
N LEU A 349 -18.76 -22.22 -8.85
CA LEU A 349 -18.31 -20.91 -9.30
C LEU A 349 -17.46 -21.02 -10.58
N ILE A 350 -16.80 -22.15 -10.83
CA ILE A 350 -16.05 -22.39 -12.07
C ILE A 350 -17.02 -22.46 -13.25
N ASP A 351 -18.06 -23.30 -13.17
CA ASP A 351 -19.06 -23.44 -14.22
C ASP A 351 -19.83 -22.11 -14.44
N TYR A 352 -20.13 -21.41 -13.34
CA TYR A 352 -20.72 -20.07 -13.39
C TYR A 352 -19.86 -19.10 -14.22
N LEU A 353 -18.54 -19.08 -13.99
CA LEU A 353 -17.59 -18.22 -14.71
C LEU A 353 -17.29 -18.69 -16.14
N GLN A 354 -17.68 -19.91 -16.52
CA GLN A 354 -17.64 -20.35 -17.92
C GLN A 354 -18.83 -19.80 -18.73
N GLU A 355 -20.00 -19.71 -18.10
CA GLU A 355 -21.21 -19.20 -18.76
C GLU A 355 -21.35 -17.67 -18.65
N MET A 356 -20.79 -17.06 -17.62
CA MET A 356 -20.75 -15.61 -17.39
C MET A 356 -19.34 -15.16 -17.00
N PRO A 357 -18.45 -14.98 -17.98
CA PRO A 357 -17.05 -14.71 -17.71
C PRO A 357 -16.86 -13.33 -17.09
N PHE A 358 -15.98 -13.26 -16.09
CA PHE A 358 -15.49 -12.00 -15.52
C PHE A 358 -14.25 -11.55 -16.30
N LEU A 359 -14.44 -10.56 -17.17
CA LEU A 359 -13.48 -10.18 -18.20
C LEU A 359 -12.08 -9.90 -17.65
N GLU A 360 -11.97 -9.10 -16.59
CA GLU A 360 -10.70 -8.68 -16.00
C GLU A 360 -10.00 -9.80 -15.25
N TRP A 361 -10.76 -10.77 -14.74
CA TRP A 361 -10.20 -11.89 -14.00
C TRP A 361 -9.77 -13.03 -14.91
N GLN A 362 -10.58 -13.35 -15.93
CA GLN A 362 -10.36 -14.50 -16.83
C GLN A 362 -9.70 -14.12 -18.17
N GLY A 363 -9.68 -12.83 -18.52
CA GLY A 363 -9.12 -12.32 -19.77
C GLY A 363 -10.08 -12.39 -20.96
N ALA A 364 -9.67 -11.79 -22.08
CA ALA A 364 -10.48 -11.71 -23.30
C ALA A 364 -10.89 -13.08 -23.85
N ASP A 365 -10.05 -14.10 -23.71
CA ASP A 365 -10.30 -15.40 -24.33
C ASP A 365 -11.45 -16.16 -23.67
N ALA A 366 -11.67 -15.96 -22.37
CA ALA A 366 -12.87 -16.47 -21.70
C ALA A 366 -14.15 -15.83 -22.28
N ALA A 367 -14.14 -14.52 -22.53
CA ALA A 367 -15.26 -13.83 -23.20
C ALA A 367 -15.44 -14.26 -24.66
N ARG A 368 -14.35 -14.58 -25.37
CA ARG A 368 -14.41 -15.15 -26.74
C ARG A 368 -15.02 -16.56 -26.75
N GLY A 369 -14.69 -17.38 -25.76
CA GLY A 369 -15.13 -18.77 -25.61
C GLY A 369 -16.51 -18.95 -24.99
N MET A 370 -17.09 -17.90 -24.38
CA MET A 370 -18.42 -17.92 -23.78
C MET A 370 -19.50 -18.40 -24.75
N ARG A 371 -20.40 -19.26 -24.27
CA ARG A 371 -21.63 -19.66 -24.97
C ARG A 371 -22.55 -18.45 -25.15
N ARG A 372 -23.16 -18.32 -26.34
CA ARG A 372 -24.11 -17.24 -26.66
C ARG A 372 -25.52 -17.79 -26.94
N PRO A 373 -26.59 -17.05 -26.61
CA PRO A 373 -26.60 -15.76 -25.90
C PRO A 373 -26.12 -15.91 -24.45
N GLY A 374 -25.45 -14.87 -23.94
CA GLY A 374 -24.79 -14.87 -22.63
C GLY A 374 -24.30 -13.46 -22.28
N SER A 375 -23.75 -13.29 -21.09
CA SER A 375 -23.30 -11.98 -20.60
C SER A 375 -21.89 -11.99 -20.03
N ILE A 376 -21.13 -10.95 -20.31
CA ILE A 376 -19.76 -10.72 -19.83
C ILE A 376 -19.81 -9.75 -18.67
N LYS A 377 -19.22 -10.11 -17.52
CA LYS A 377 -19.15 -9.23 -16.35
C LYS A 377 -17.90 -8.35 -16.41
N THR A 378 -18.03 -7.09 -16.01
CA THR A 378 -16.92 -6.15 -15.86
C THR A 378 -17.21 -5.08 -14.80
N HIS A 379 -16.15 -4.54 -14.21
CA HIS A 379 -16.16 -3.42 -13.28
C HIS A 379 -15.40 -2.19 -13.83
N MET A 380 -15.08 -2.19 -15.12
CA MET A 380 -14.33 -1.08 -15.73
C MET A 380 -15.16 0.21 -15.79
N PRO A 381 -14.55 1.37 -15.48
CA PRO A 381 -15.17 2.67 -15.81
C PRO A 381 -15.24 2.83 -17.33
N PHE A 382 -16.16 3.67 -17.82
CA PHE A 382 -16.46 3.79 -19.25
C PHE A 382 -15.20 4.08 -20.10
N HIS A 383 -14.32 4.95 -19.63
CA HIS A 383 -13.10 5.34 -20.35
C HIS A 383 -12.04 4.23 -20.49
N LEU A 384 -12.14 3.15 -19.71
CA LEU A 384 -11.30 1.95 -19.84
C LEU A 384 -12.06 0.77 -20.45
N GLN A 385 -13.39 0.82 -20.46
CA GLN A 385 -14.21 -0.21 -21.06
C GLN A 385 -13.92 -0.29 -22.57
N PRO A 386 -13.64 -1.50 -23.09
CA PRO A 386 -13.68 -1.72 -24.53
C PRO A 386 -15.12 -1.59 -25.03
N TYR A 387 -15.48 -0.37 -25.42
CA TYR A 387 -16.83 0.01 -25.80
C TYR A 387 -17.07 -0.26 -27.29
N SER A 388 -18.25 -0.77 -27.62
CA SER A 388 -18.73 -0.92 -28.99
C SER A 388 -20.21 -0.56 -29.07
N LYS A 389 -20.60 0.17 -30.12
CA LYS A 389 -22.00 0.50 -30.39
C LYS A 389 -22.86 -0.72 -30.74
N ASP A 390 -22.21 -1.82 -31.16
CA ASP A 390 -22.87 -3.07 -31.54
C ASP A 390 -23.03 -4.04 -30.36
N ALA A 391 -22.52 -3.69 -29.18
CA ALA A 391 -22.72 -4.43 -27.93
C ALA A 391 -23.74 -3.70 -27.04
N LYS A 392 -24.33 -4.41 -26.07
CA LYS A 392 -25.25 -3.84 -25.07
C LYS A 392 -24.60 -3.82 -23.69
N TYR A 393 -24.90 -2.79 -22.90
CA TYR A 393 -24.34 -2.61 -21.56
C TYR A 393 -25.48 -2.41 -20.56
N ILE A 394 -25.54 -3.24 -19.52
CA ILE A 394 -26.49 -3.08 -18.41
C ILE A 394 -25.71 -2.65 -17.19
N CYS A 395 -25.87 -1.38 -16.81
CA CYS A 395 -25.06 -0.68 -15.81
C CYS A 395 -25.82 -0.54 -14.50
N ILE A 396 -25.33 -1.19 -13.43
CA ILE A 396 -25.91 -1.07 -12.09
C ILE A 396 -25.03 -0.23 -11.17
N SER A 397 -25.67 0.74 -10.50
CA SER A 397 -25.04 1.59 -9.47
C SER A 397 -25.72 1.40 -8.11
N ARG A 398 -25.11 1.87 -7.03
CA ARG A 398 -25.65 1.78 -5.67
C ARG A 398 -25.17 2.98 -4.87
N ASN A 399 -25.94 3.44 -3.88
CA ASN A 399 -25.52 4.58 -3.07
C ASN A 399 -24.10 4.39 -2.49
N PRO A 400 -23.28 5.45 -2.47
CA PRO A 400 -21.85 5.34 -2.15
C PRO A 400 -21.60 4.85 -0.71
N TYR A 401 -22.49 5.14 0.23
CA TYR A 401 -22.35 4.74 1.63
C TYR A 401 -22.47 3.23 1.81
N ASP A 402 -23.57 2.62 1.34
CA ASP A 402 -23.74 1.15 1.40
C ASP A 402 -22.72 0.42 0.52
N CYS A 403 -22.33 1.03 -0.61
CA CYS A 403 -21.27 0.50 -1.46
C CYS A 403 -19.95 0.39 -0.68
N CYS A 404 -19.53 1.46 0.00
CA CYS A 404 -18.32 1.50 0.81
C CYS A 404 -18.33 0.41 1.90
N VAL A 405 -19.41 0.30 2.69
CA VAL A 405 -19.52 -0.76 3.72
C VAL A 405 -19.48 -2.16 3.11
N SER A 406 -20.22 -2.38 2.03
CA SER A 406 -20.23 -3.69 1.37
C SER A 406 -18.87 -4.04 0.77
N PHE A 407 -18.08 -3.06 0.37
CA PHE A 407 -16.75 -3.25 -0.19
C PHE A 407 -15.74 -3.54 0.91
N TYR A 408 -15.79 -2.82 2.02
CA TYR A 408 -14.98 -3.14 3.21
C TYR A 408 -15.08 -4.62 3.59
N TYR A 409 -16.30 -5.13 3.80
CA TYR A 409 -16.49 -6.53 4.18
C TYR A 409 -16.05 -7.51 3.09
N HIS A 410 -16.18 -7.15 1.81
CA HIS A 410 -15.70 -7.98 0.71
C HIS A 410 -14.17 -8.09 0.72
N THR A 411 -13.50 -6.97 0.96
CA THR A 411 -12.04 -6.87 1.01
C THR A 411 -11.49 -7.60 2.23
N ARG A 412 -12.08 -7.35 3.41
CA ARG A 412 -11.72 -8.05 4.65
C ARG A 412 -12.03 -9.55 4.62
N GLY A 413 -13.10 -9.92 3.93
CA GLY A 413 -13.60 -11.30 3.88
C GLY A 413 -12.79 -12.25 3.00
N LYS A 414 -11.92 -11.73 2.11
CA LYS A 414 -11.11 -12.57 1.22
C LYS A 414 -9.62 -12.40 1.49
N PRO A 415 -8.91 -13.45 1.93
CA PRO A 415 -7.47 -13.41 2.19
C PRO A 415 -6.63 -12.92 1.02
N ILE A 416 -7.13 -13.08 -0.22
CA ILE A 416 -6.48 -12.62 -1.45
C ILE A 416 -6.22 -11.11 -1.49
N PHE A 417 -6.97 -10.31 -0.73
CA PHE A 417 -6.77 -8.88 -0.63
C PHE A 417 -5.72 -8.50 0.44
N ARG A 418 -5.30 -9.43 1.30
CA ARG A 418 -4.34 -9.18 2.38
C ARG A 418 -4.78 -8.06 3.33
N PHE A 419 -6.06 -8.06 3.67
CA PHE A 419 -6.72 -7.03 4.48
C PHE A 419 -7.68 -7.67 5.51
N THR A 420 -7.42 -8.91 5.93
CA THR A 420 -8.36 -9.69 6.77
C THR A 420 -8.54 -9.14 8.18
N ASP A 421 -7.50 -8.47 8.68
CA ASP A 421 -7.39 -7.76 9.96
C ASP A 421 -7.68 -6.26 9.83
N GLY A 422 -7.90 -5.77 8.61
CA GLY A 422 -8.14 -4.35 8.35
C GLY A 422 -9.45 -3.82 8.95
N THR A 423 -9.38 -2.59 9.44
CA THR A 423 -10.48 -1.84 10.04
C THR A 423 -11.33 -1.13 8.99
N PHE A 424 -12.53 -0.73 9.37
CA PHE A 424 -13.38 0.06 8.48
C PHE A 424 -12.76 1.45 8.21
N ASP A 425 -12.09 2.03 9.19
CA ASP A 425 -11.46 3.34 9.08
C ASP A 425 -10.33 3.34 8.04
N GLU A 426 -9.45 2.33 8.07
CA GLU A 426 -8.40 2.15 7.07
C GLU A 426 -8.98 1.97 5.66
N PHE A 427 -10.03 1.14 5.53
CA PHE A 427 -10.69 0.93 4.25
C PHE A 427 -11.36 2.21 3.74
N PHE A 428 -11.97 3.00 4.64
CA PHE A 428 -12.61 4.26 4.30
C PHE A 428 -11.61 5.26 3.73
N GLU A 429 -10.41 5.38 4.31
CA GLU A 429 -9.34 6.22 3.75
C GLU A 429 -8.93 5.76 2.35
N MET A 430 -8.77 4.45 2.15
CA MET A 430 -8.45 3.89 0.84
C MET A 430 -9.56 4.16 -0.19
N PHE A 431 -10.82 4.05 0.22
CA PHE A 431 -11.99 4.28 -0.62
C PHE A 431 -12.06 5.75 -1.07
N LEU A 432 -11.91 6.71 -0.15
CA LEU A 432 -11.86 8.14 -0.48
C LEU A 432 -10.67 8.51 -1.38
N ALA A 433 -9.53 7.85 -1.19
CA ALA A 433 -8.35 8.05 -2.03
C ALA A 433 -8.47 7.41 -3.42
N GLY A 434 -9.52 6.61 -3.67
CA GLY A 434 -9.65 5.82 -4.89
C GLY A 434 -8.60 4.72 -5.02
N LYS A 435 -7.94 4.33 -3.92
CA LYS A 435 -6.90 3.30 -3.85
C LYS A 435 -7.48 1.94 -3.47
N VAL A 436 -8.62 1.61 -4.08
CA VAL A 436 -9.30 0.31 -3.94
C VAL A 436 -9.44 -0.37 -5.31
N ALA A 437 -9.84 -1.64 -5.36
CA ALA A 437 -10.08 -2.30 -6.65
C ALA A 437 -11.12 -1.52 -7.47
N CYS A 438 -10.85 -1.41 -8.77
CA CYS A 438 -11.57 -0.63 -9.77
C CYS A 438 -11.48 0.90 -9.58
N GLY A 439 -10.60 1.37 -8.68
CA GLY A 439 -10.28 2.79 -8.51
C GLY A 439 -11.35 3.58 -7.78
N ASP A 440 -11.43 4.87 -8.09
CA ASP A 440 -12.39 5.82 -7.52
C ASP A 440 -13.83 5.50 -7.96
N TYR A 441 -14.72 5.31 -6.96
CA TYR A 441 -16.13 5.02 -7.18
C TYR A 441 -16.83 6.08 -8.05
N PHE A 442 -16.54 7.36 -7.84
CA PHE A 442 -17.19 8.45 -8.56
C PHE A 442 -16.67 8.58 -9.98
N VAL A 443 -15.41 8.24 -10.24
CA VAL A 443 -14.90 8.11 -11.61
C VAL A 443 -15.69 7.04 -12.38
N HIS A 444 -15.91 5.87 -11.78
CA HIS A 444 -16.74 4.83 -12.39
C HIS A 444 -18.19 5.30 -12.58
N LEU A 445 -18.84 5.76 -11.52
CA LEU A 445 -20.24 6.18 -11.54
C LEU A 445 -20.49 7.26 -12.59
N MET A 446 -19.71 8.35 -12.56
CA MET A 446 -19.90 9.49 -13.45
C MET A 446 -19.66 9.10 -14.91
N SER A 447 -18.60 8.34 -15.18
CA SER A 447 -18.25 7.95 -16.55
C SER A 447 -19.35 7.13 -17.22
N TRP A 448 -20.05 6.25 -16.49
CA TRP A 448 -21.19 5.51 -17.05
C TRP A 448 -22.49 6.31 -17.02
N TYR A 449 -22.66 7.20 -16.04
CA TYR A 449 -23.84 8.04 -15.94
C TYR A 449 -23.96 9.02 -17.11
N GLU A 450 -22.84 9.50 -17.66
CA GLU A 450 -22.81 10.32 -18.87
C GLU A 450 -23.38 9.60 -20.11
N HIS A 451 -23.26 8.27 -20.15
CA HIS A 451 -23.71 7.41 -21.25
C HIS A 451 -25.05 6.71 -20.99
N ARG A 452 -25.72 7.02 -19.87
CA ARG A 452 -26.97 6.34 -19.46
C ARG A 452 -28.12 6.43 -20.48
N ASP A 453 -28.08 7.46 -21.33
CA ASP A 453 -29.11 7.75 -22.33
C ASP A 453 -28.71 7.21 -23.73
N ASP A 454 -27.55 6.55 -23.85
CA ASP A 454 -27.14 5.88 -25.09
C ASP A 454 -28.07 4.69 -25.39
N PRO A 455 -28.41 4.43 -26.67
CA PRO A 455 -29.41 3.41 -27.04
C PRO A 455 -28.99 1.98 -26.69
N ASN A 456 -27.69 1.74 -26.50
CA ASN A 456 -27.12 0.45 -26.14
C ASN A 456 -26.68 0.37 -24.67
N VAL A 457 -27.14 1.30 -23.82
CA VAL A 457 -26.90 1.32 -22.38
C VAL A 457 -28.23 1.30 -21.62
N LEU A 458 -28.38 0.36 -20.69
CA LEU A 458 -29.48 0.34 -19.71
C LEU A 458 -28.91 0.62 -18.33
N PHE A 459 -29.22 1.78 -17.77
CA PHE A 459 -28.73 2.21 -16.47
C PHE A 459 -29.79 2.02 -15.38
N LEU A 460 -29.41 1.42 -14.25
CA LEU A 460 -30.28 1.19 -13.10
C LEU A 460 -29.53 1.32 -11.77
N THR A 461 -30.28 1.40 -10.67
CA THR A 461 -29.74 1.39 -9.31
C THR A 461 -30.12 0.10 -8.59
N TYR A 462 -29.29 -0.33 -7.65
CA TYR A 462 -29.57 -1.43 -6.73
C TYR A 462 -30.87 -1.18 -5.96
N GLU A 463 -31.11 0.08 -5.59
CA GLU A 463 -32.26 0.49 -4.81
C GLU A 463 -33.55 0.43 -5.61
N ASP A 464 -33.56 0.87 -6.87
CA ASP A 464 -34.74 0.72 -7.73
C ASP A 464 -35.04 -0.76 -8.00
N LEU A 465 -34.01 -1.58 -8.21
CA LEU A 465 -34.15 -3.03 -8.36
C LEU A 465 -34.70 -3.69 -7.08
N LYS A 466 -34.34 -3.16 -5.90
CA LYS A 466 -34.89 -3.60 -4.61
C LYS A 466 -36.34 -3.20 -4.40
N VAL A 467 -36.73 -2.01 -4.85
CA VAL A 467 -38.10 -1.51 -4.72
C VAL A 467 -39.06 -2.30 -5.60
N ASP A 468 -38.70 -2.54 -6.87
CA ASP A 468 -39.57 -3.25 -7.81
C ASP A 468 -38.78 -4.12 -8.79
N ALA A 469 -38.39 -5.30 -8.33
CA ALA A 469 -37.64 -6.26 -9.13
C ALA A 469 -38.42 -6.72 -10.39
N ALA A 470 -39.74 -6.88 -10.30
CA ALA A 470 -40.56 -7.35 -11.42
C ALA A 470 -40.49 -6.40 -12.60
N THR A 471 -40.69 -5.10 -12.37
CA THR A 471 -40.62 -4.07 -13.40
C THR A 471 -39.22 -3.99 -14.03
N TRP A 472 -38.16 -4.10 -13.23
CA TRP A 472 -36.79 -4.05 -13.77
C TRP A 472 -36.40 -5.30 -14.55
N VAL A 473 -36.81 -6.49 -14.13
CA VAL A 473 -36.63 -7.73 -14.90
C VAL A 473 -37.28 -7.59 -16.28
N MET A 474 -38.49 -7.02 -16.35
CA MET A 474 -39.18 -6.75 -17.61
C MET A 474 -38.41 -5.76 -18.50
N LYS A 475 -37.94 -4.63 -17.93
CA LYS A 475 -37.13 -3.64 -18.66
C LYS A 475 -35.82 -4.23 -19.19
N ILE A 476 -35.16 -5.07 -18.39
CA ILE A 476 -33.94 -5.79 -18.80
C ILE A 476 -34.26 -6.74 -19.95
N ALA A 477 -35.35 -7.51 -19.87
CA ALA A 477 -35.75 -8.41 -20.94
C ALA A 477 -36.03 -7.67 -22.26
N ASP A 478 -36.78 -6.56 -22.20
CA ASP A 478 -37.02 -5.69 -23.36
C ASP A 478 -35.72 -5.16 -23.97
N PHE A 479 -34.81 -4.69 -23.12
CA PHE A 479 -33.51 -4.19 -23.56
C PHE A 479 -32.63 -5.28 -24.20
N LEU A 480 -32.67 -6.51 -23.67
CA LEU A 480 -31.96 -7.65 -24.24
C LEU A 480 -32.53 -8.06 -25.60
N GLY A 481 -33.85 -7.95 -25.79
CA GLY A 481 -34.53 -8.06 -27.07
C GLY A 481 -36.03 -8.34 -26.94
N ASP A 482 -36.81 -7.88 -27.91
CA ASP A 482 -38.27 -7.94 -27.91
C ASP A 482 -38.86 -9.32 -27.59
N ASP A 483 -38.23 -10.40 -28.05
CA ASP A 483 -38.72 -11.76 -27.84
C ASP A 483 -38.64 -12.18 -26.36
N TYR A 484 -37.62 -11.73 -25.63
CA TYR A 484 -37.52 -11.96 -24.18
C TYR A 484 -38.63 -11.22 -23.44
N GLY A 485 -38.84 -9.95 -23.78
CA GLY A 485 -39.91 -9.14 -23.19
C GLY A 485 -41.31 -9.70 -23.47
N LYS A 486 -41.57 -10.11 -24.72
CA LYS A 486 -42.84 -10.77 -25.11
C LYS A 486 -43.03 -12.08 -24.35
N LYS A 487 -41.99 -12.90 -24.22
CA LYS A 487 -42.05 -14.16 -23.46
C LYS A 487 -42.47 -13.92 -22.01
N LEU A 488 -41.84 -12.95 -21.34
CA LEU A 488 -42.17 -12.66 -19.94
C LEU A 488 -43.56 -12.01 -19.76
N ARG A 489 -44.05 -11.23 -20.74
CA ARG A 489 -45.44 -10.70 -20.71
C ARG A 489 -46.49 -11.77 -21.00
N ALA A 490 -46.16 -12.78 -21.81
CA ALA A 490 -47.08 -13.83 -22.21
C ALA A 490 -47.24 -14.93 -21.14
N ASP A 491 -46.24 -15.11 -20.29
CA ASP A 491 -46.24 -16.13 -19.23
C ASP A 491 -45.81 -15.52 -17.88
N GLU A 492 -46.79 -15.20 -17.03
CA GLU A 492 -46.58 -14.68 -15.68
C GLU A 492 -45.70 -15.63 -14.83
N ARG A 493 -45.82 -16.94 -15.05
CA ARG A 493 -45.00 -17.93 -14.33
C ARG A 493 -43.52 -17.84 -14.70
N ALA A 494 -43.20 -17.42 -15.93
CA ALA A 494 -41.82 -17.21 -16.34
C ALA A 494 -41.18 -16.08 -15.52
N LEU A 495 -41.90 -14.97 -15.33
CA LEU A 495 -41.45 -13.86 -14.49
C LEU A 495 -41.34 -14.27 -13.01
N GLU A 496 -42.36 -14.94 -12.46
CA GLU A 496 -42.34 -15.45 -11.08
C GLU A 496 -41.18 -16.43 -10.84
N ASN A 497 -40.87 -17.28 -11.81
CA ASN A 497 -39.74 -18.21 -11.75
C ASN A 497 -38.40 -17.47 -11.70
N ILE A 498 -38.23 -16.39 -12.46
CA ILE A 498 -37.02 -15.56 -12.39
C ILE A 498 -36.93 -14.88 -11.02
N LEU A 499 -38.00 -14.26 -10.55
CA LEU A 499 -38.03 -13.55 -9.27
C LEU A 499 -37.73 -14.49 -8.09
N SER A 500 -38.33 -15.68 -8.08
CA SER A 500 -38.07 -16.68 -7.05
C SER A 500 -36.64 -17.22 -7.08
N LYS A 501 -36.03 -17.45 -8.26
CA LYS A 501 -34.64 -17.92 -8.38
C LYS A 501 -33.59 -16.84 -8.11
N THR A 502 -33.97 -15.56 -8.19
CA THR A 502 -33.07 -14.41 -8.02
C THR A 502 -33.35 -13.62 -6.74
N ASN A 503 -34.16 -14.16 -5.83
CA ASN A 503 -34.34 -13.56 -4.52
C ASN A 503 -33.07 -13.70 -3.66
N PHE A 504 -32.94 -12.84 -2.64
CA PHE A 504 -31.73 -12.75 -1.83
C PHE A 504 -31.35 -14.06 -1.14
N GLU A 505 -32.31 -14.78 -0.56
CA GLU A 505 -32.04 -16.02 0.18
C GLU A 505 -31.55 -17.13 -0.74
N ALA A 506 -32.23 -17.33 -1.88
CA ALA A 506 -31.84 -18.33 -2.88
C ALA A 506 -30.42 -18.05 -3.40
N MET A 507 -30.11 -16.79 -3.68
CA MET A 507 -28.78 -16.39 -4.12
C MET A 507 -27.73 -16.52 -3.01
N LYS A 508 -28.08 -16.18 -1.76
CA LYS A 508 -27.15 -16.21 -0.63
C LYS A 508 -26.67 -17.64 -0.37
N GLU A 509 -27.61 -18.59 -0.34
CA GLU A 509 -27.30 -20.01 -0.19
C GLU A 509 -26.35 -20.48 -1.31
N GLN A 510 -26.69 -20.23 -2.57
CA GLN A 510 -25.89 -20.64 -3.71
C GLN A 510 -24.49 -20.01 -3.71
N MET A 511 -24.41 -18.68 -3.61
CA MET A 511 -23.18 -17.95 -3.86
C MET A 511 -22.19 -18.02 -2.68
N ASN A 512 -22.67 -18.09 -1.44
CA ASN A 512 -21.76 -18.26 -0.30
C ASN A 512 -21.10 -19.64 -0.34
N ALA A 513 -21.86 -20.69 -0.61
CA ALA A 513 -21.32 -22.03 -0.80
C ALA A 513 -20.36 -22.12 -1.99
N ALA A 514 -20.67 -21.47 -3.11
CA ALA A 514 -19.80 -21.44 -4.28
C ALA A 514 -18.46 -20.73 -3.99
N HIS A 515 -18.49 -19.61 -3.27
CA HIS A 515 -17.28 -18.86 -2.91
C HIS A 515 -16.42 -19.57 -1.86
N GLU A 516 -17.03 -20.28 -0.91
CA GLU A 516 -16.33 -21.08 0.10
C GLU A 516 -15.55 -22.23 -0.54
N ASN A 517 -16.12 -22.88 -1.57
CA ASN A 517 -15.53 -24.04 -2.23
C ASN A 517 -14.56 -23.70 -3.36
N LEU A 518 -14.59 -22.48 -3.91
CA LEU A 518 -13.82 -22.06 -5.10
C LEU A 518 -12.34 -22.48 -5.04
N PHE A 519 -11.66 -22.19 -3.92
CA PHE A 519 -10.23 -22.47 -3.83
C PHE A 519 -9.93 -23.97 -3.85
N CYS A 520 -10.74 -24.76 -3.13
CA CYS A 520 -10.66 -26.22 -3.12
C CYS A 520 -10.93 -26.79 -4.51
N GLU A 521 -11.92 -26.27 -5.23
CA GLU A 521 -12.23 -26.67 -6.61
C GLU A 521 -11.06 -26.37 -7.55
N MET A 522 -10.52 -25.14 -7.52
CA MET A 522 -9.36 -24.75 -8.34
C MET A 522 -8.13 -25.62 -8.07
N SER A 523 -7.84 -25.89 -6.80
CA SER A 523 -6.66 -26.64 -6.38
C SER A 523 -6.76 -28.13 -6.69
N SER A 524 -7.97 -28.70 -6.64
CA SER A 524 -8.21 -30.14 -6.86
C SER A 524 -8.38 -30.50 -8.34
N MET A 525 -8.42 -29.50 -9.23
CA MET A 525 -8.62 -29.72 -10.66
C MET A 525 -7.39 -30.39 -11.30
N PRO A 526 -7.57 -31.49 -12.07
CA PRO A 526 -6.47 -32.12 -12.81
C PRO A 526 -5.78 -31.14 -13.77
N GLU A 527 -4.46 -31.22 -13.85
CA GLU A 527 -3.63 -30.21 -14.53
C GLU A 527 -3.84 -30.15 -16.05
N ASP A 528 -4.26 -31.26 -16.65
CA ASP A 528 -4.55 -31.44 -18.08
C ASP A 528 -5.86 -30.77 -18.52
N ILE A 529 -6.83 -30.61 -17.61
CA ILE A 529 -8.12 -29.96 -17.89
C ILE A 529 -8.27 -28.58 -17.25
N LYS A 530 -7.27 -28.14 -16.48
CA LYS A 530 -7.32 -26.87 -15.76
C LYS A 530 -7.27 -25.69 -16.73
N PRO A 531 -8.27 -24.79 -16.75
CA PRO A 531 -8.25 -23.63 -17.62
C PRO A 531 -7.06 -22.71 -17.33
N ASP A 532 -6.51 -22.06 -18.36
CA ASP A 532 -5.33 -21.19 -18.22
C ASP A 532 -5.55 -20.04 -17.21
N TRP A 533 -6.76 -19.46 -17.18
CA TRP A 533 -7.08 -18.40 -16.23
C TRP A 533 -7.04 -18.89 -14.77
N VAL A 534 -7.33 -20.17 -14.51
CA VAL A 534 -7.21 -20.78 -13.17
C VAL A 534 -5.73 -20.91 -12.81
N LYS A 535 -4.90 -21.42 -13.73
CA LYS A 535 -3.44 -21.53 -13.53
C LYS A 535 -2.82 -20.17 -13.22
N LEU A 536 -3.16 -19.16 -14.03
CA LEU A 536 -2.70 -17.78 -13.84
C LEU A 536 -3.18 -17.20 -12.52
N SER A 537 -4.44 -17.43 -12.13
CA SER A 537 -4.99 -16.95 -10.86
C SER A 537 -4.29 -17.60 -9.67
N MET A 538 -4.06 -18.92 -9.70
CA MET A 538 -3.34 -19.63 -8.64
C MET A 538 -1.90 -19.12 -8.51
N ASN A 539 -1.21 -18.90 -9.64
CA ASN A 539 0.14 -18.32 -9.64
C ASN A 539 0.15 -16.88 -9.10
N ALA A 540 -0.88 -16.09 -9.40
CA ALA A 540 -0.99 -14.71 -8.93
C ALA A 540 -1.27 -14.62 -7.41
N VAL A 541 -2.00 -15.60 -6.87
CA VAL A 541 -2.25 -15.76 -5.42
C VAL A 541 -1.00 -16.24 -4.68
N GLY A 542 -0.25 -17.20 -5.27
CA GLY A 542 0.94 -17.79 -4.67
C GLY A 542 0.64 -18.47 -3.34
N ASP A 543 1.55 -18.33 -2.35
CA ASP A 543 1.44 -18.95 -1.02
C ASP A 543 0.36 -18.34 -0.12
N TRP A 544 -0.35 -17.29 -0.57
CA TRP A 544 -1.47 -16.67 0.14
C TRP A 544 -2.78 -17.49 0.02
N VAL A 545 -2.63 -18.79 0.10
CA VAL A 545 -3.70 -19.77 0.13
C VAL A 545 -4.43 -19.67 1.48
N PRO A 546 -5.77 -19.49 1.50
CA PRO A 546 -6.54 -19.60 2.73
C PRO A 546 -6.30 -21.00 3.34
N LYS A 547 -5.70 -21.04 4.54
CA LYS A 547 -5.62 -22.30 5.32
C LYS A 547 -7.05 -22.79 5.60
N LYS A 548 -7.29 -24.11 5.60
CA LYS A 548 -8.60 -24.78 5.79
C LYS A 548 -9.47 -24.29 6.97
N ASN A 549 -8.90 -23.50 7.90
CA ASN A 549 -9.56 -22.99 9.10
C ASN A 549 -9.86 -21.48 9.07
N HIS A 550 -9.77 -20.81 7.91
CA HIS A 550 -10.18 -19.41 7.82
C HIS A 550 -11.70 -19.30 8.07
N LYS A 551 -12.13 -18.37 8.95
CA LYS A 551 -13.57 -18.15 9.19
C LYS A 551 -14.26 -17.89 7.85
N SER A 552 -15.35 -18.61 7.59
CA SER A 552 -16.14 -18.40 6.38
C SER A 552 -16.67 -16.95 6.38
N PHE A 553 -16.63 -16.33 5.20
CA PHE A 553 -17.15 -15.00 4.98
C PHE A 553 -18.38 -15.09 4.07
N ASP A 554 -19.44 -14.40 4.45
CA ASP A 554 -20.66 -14.28 3.65
C ASP A 554 -20.45 -13.35 2.45
N PHE A 555 -20.25 -13.90 1.25
CA PHE A 555 -20.14 -13.12 0.01
C PHE A 555 -21.41 -12.28 -0.25
N LEU A 556 -22.59 -12.88 -0.03
CA LEU A 556 -23.88 -12.21 0.13
C LEU A 556 -24.15 -12.00 1.63
N ARG A 557 -23.97 -10.76 2.09
CA ARG A 557 -24.00 -10.38 3.51
C ARG A 557 -25.42 -10.15 4.04
N LYS A 558 -26.00 -8.98 3.76
CA LYS A 558 -27.33 -8.55 4.25
C LYS A 558 -28.36 -8.22 3.16
N GLY A 559 -27.92 -7.82 1.96
CA GLY A 559 -28.85 -7.46 0.87
C GLY A 559 -29.80 -6.30 1.18
N ALA A 560 -29.43 -5.42 2.11
CA ALA A 560 -30.24 -4.32 2.61
C ALA A 560 -29.76 -2.95 2.07
N VAL A 561 -30.65 -1.97 2.11
CA VAL A 561 -30.38 -0.54 1.84
C VAL A 561 -30.39 0.20 3.17
N GLY A 562 -29.39 1.05 3.43
CA GLY A 562 -29.28 1.86 4.65
C GLY A 562 -28.47 1.24 5.80
N ASP A 563 -27.81 0.09 5.57
CA ASP A 563 -26.99 -0.58 6.59
C ASP A 563 -25.71 0.22 6.92
N TRP A 564 -25.34 1.17 6.07
CA TRP A 564 -24.22 2.07 6.30
C TRP A 564 -24.32 2.87 7.61
N THR A 565 -25.55 3.17 8.09
CA THR A 565 -25.79 3.96 9.31
C THR A 565 -25.21 3.33 10.58
N THR A 566 -24.98 2.02 10.59
CA THR A 566 -24.40 1.31 11.75
C THR A 566 -22.87 1.20 11.68
N HIS A 567 -22.21 1.79 10.68
CA HIS A 567 -20.77 1.63 10.44
C HIS A 567 -20.03 2.97 10.39
N PHE A 568 -20.64 3.99 9.81
CA PHE A 568 -20.02 5.30 9.68
C PHE A 568 -20.10 6.08 11.00
N SER A 569 -18.99 6.71 11.38
CA SER A 569 -18.98 7.82 12.34
C SER A 569 -19.48 9.12 11.70
N ASP A 570 -19.94 10.07 12.51
CA ASP A 570 -20.41 11.38 12.02
C ASP A 570 -19.35 12.12 11.18
N GLU A 571 -18.07 12.02 11.56
CA GLU A 571 -16.97 12.62 10.81
C GLU A 571 -16.77 11.94 9.44
N GLN A 572 -16.86 10.61 9.38
CA GLN A 572 -16.78 9.90 8.10
C GLN A 572 -17.98 10.23 7.20
N VAL A 573 -19.19 10.36 7.77
CA VAL A 573 -20.38 10.80 7.02
C VAL A 573 -20.13 12.17 6.39
N LYS A 574 -19.64 13.12 7.19
CA LYS A 574 -19.32 14.48 6.73
C LYS A 574 -18.27 14.47 5.62
N ARG A 575 -17.15 13.76 5.82
CA ARG A 575 -16.07 13.68 4.84
C ARG A 575 -16.50 13.03 3.52
N LEU A 576 -17.29 11.97 3.58
CA LEU A 576 -17.83 11.34 2.37
C LEU A 576 -18.84 12.26 1.67
N LYS A 577 -19.64 13.02 2.42
CA LYS A 577 -20.57 14.01 1.85
C LYS A 577 -19.82 15.11 1.10
N GLU A 578 -18.81 15.72 1.72
CA GLU A 578 -17.95 16.73 1.07
C GLU A 578 -17.27 16.16 -0.18
N HIS A 579 -16.84 14.90 -0.12
CA HIS A 579 -16.24 14.21 -1.26
C HIS A 579 -17.24 13.96 -2.39
N ILE A 580 -18.48 13.54 -2.08
CA ILE A 580 -19.58 13.39 -3.05
C ILE A 580 -19.86 14.73 -3.73
N GLU A 581 -20.03 15.81 -2.96
CA GLU A 581 -20.30 17.15 -3.48
C GLU A 581 -19.19 17.64 -4.40
N LEU A 582 -17.93 17.38 -4.06
CA LEU A 582 -16.78 17.71 -4.89
C LEU A 582 -16.77 16.90 -6.20
N LYS A 583 -16.92 15.57 -6.10
CA LYS A 583 -16.77 14.65 -7.24
C LYS A 583 -17.95 14.66 -8.21
N THR A 584 -19.13 15.06 -7.74
CA THR A 584 -20.35 15.12 -8.55
C THR A 584 -20.76 16.54 -8.92
N ARG A 585 -19.90 17.53 -8.65
CA ARG A 585 -20.16 18.94 -8.92
C ARG A 585 -20.57 19.17 -10.37
N GLY A 586 -21.72 19.81 -10.57
CA GLY A 586 -22.27 20.10 -11.90
C GLY A 586 -23.06 18.95 -12.53
N SER A 587 -23.25 17.84 -11.82
CA SER A 587 -24.07 16.70 -12.26
C SER A 587 -25.30 16.52 -11.38
N ASN A 588 -26.37 15.97 -11.95
CA ASN A 588 -27.56 15.54 -11.22
C ASN A 588 -27.50 14.06 -10.81
N VAL A 589 -26.35 13.38 -10.90
CA VAL A 589 -26.21 11.95 -10.61
C VAL A 589 -26.74 11.55 -9.24
N MET A 590 -26.57 12.40 -8.22
CA MET A 590 -27.06 12.08 -6.87
C MET A 590 -28.59 12.07 -6.76
N SER A 591 -29.31 12.60 -7.77
CA SER A 591 -30.76 12.49 -7.86
C SER A 591 -31.26 11.05 -8.08
N LEU A 592 -30.37 10.14 -8.50
CA LEU A 592 -30.65 8.70 -8.56
C LEU A 592 -31.15 8.15 -7.21
N TRP A 593 -30.71 8.76 -6.10
CA TRP A 593 -31.05 8.31 -4.75
C TRP A 593 -31.94 9.30 -3.99
N LYS A 594 -32.63 10.22 -4.67
CA LYS A 594 -33.49 11.22 -4.00
C LYS A 594 -34.61 10.62 -3.15
N THR A 595 -34.98 9.36 -3.38
CA THR A 595 -36.05 8.64 -2.69
C THR A 595 -35.60 7.97 -1.40
N ILE A 596 -34.29 7.75 -1.23
CA ILE A 596 -33.69 7.22 -0.01
C ILE A 596 -32.93 8.36 0.65
N GLN A 597 -33.32 8.76 1.86
CA GLN A 597 -32.77 9.94 2.52
C GLN A 597 -31.28 9.77 2.84
N LEU A 598 -30.41 10.12 1.90
CA LEU A 598 -28.96 10.19 2.12
C LEU A 598 -28.60 11.46 2.92
N PRO A 599 -27.51 11.44 3.72
CA PRO A 599 -27.11 12.53 4.61
C PRO A 599 -26.86 13.91 3.99
#